data_AF-A0A7N2LHK5-F1
#
_entry.id   AF-A0A7N2LHK5-F1
#
_cell.length_a   1.000
_cell.length_b   1.000
_cell.length_c   1.000
_cell.angle_alpha   90.00
_cell.angle_beta   90.00
_cell.angle_gamma   90.00
#
_symmetry.space_group_name_H-M   'P 1'
#
loop_
_entity.id
_entity.type
_entity.pdbx_description
1 polymer ?
#
loop_
_entity_poly.entity_id
_entity_poly.type
_entity_poly.pdbx_seq_one_letter_code
_entity_poly.pdbx_strand_id
1 'polypeptide(L)'
;MNDKVDGRGSWILAYRQHVLHIVTHAIINIVEKPWERVYIDGQPHEHGFKLGSEKHTTEVIVKKSGVIQLTSGVEGLALLKTTKSGFEGYIRDQNTALPETRERMLATEVTASWRYAYESLSSVPQKQQFFTDRYLDVKKDLVDTFYGPPKEGVYSPSVQNTLYLMAKSVLNRFPDISSIKLKMPNIHFLPVNLKNKDNQTIVKFADDVYLPTDEPHGSIQASLSRFWSKM
;
A
#
# COMPACT_ATOMS: atom_id res chain seq x y z
N MET A 1 10.26 13.45 -25.26
CA MET A 1 10.59 12.09 -24.81
C MET A 1 9.30 11.38 -24.41
N ASN A 2 8.67 10.66 -25.36
CA ASN A 2 7.59 9.71 -25.08
C ASN A 2 8.12 8.29 -24.79
N ASP A 3 9.43 8.12 -24.79
CA ASP A 3 10.10 6.87 -24.43
C ASP A 3 10.22 6.80 -22.91
N LYS A 4 9.10 6.44 -22.26
CA LYS A 4 9.20 5.71 -20.99
C LYS A 4 10.15 4.55 -21.27
N VAL A 5 11.25 4.47 -20.53
CA VAL A 5 12.12 3.28 -20.54
C VAL A 5 11.24 2.09 -20.21
N ASP A 6 10.79 1.38 -21.24
CA ASP A 6 10.03 0.14 -21.14
C ASP A 6 11.01 -1.02 -20.90
N GLY A 7 11.74 -0.87 -19.79
CA GLY A 7 12.66 -1.87 -19.27
C GLY A 7 11.96 -2.85 -18.32
N ARG A 8 10.62 -3.00 -18.39
CA ARG A 8 9.87 -3.62 -17.27
C ARG A 8 9.59 -5.13 -17.43
N GLY A 9 10.12 -5.74 -18.50
CA GLY A 9 10.23 -7.19 -18.67
C GLY A 9 11.42 -7.65 -19.53
N SER A 10 12.04 -6.72 -20.27
CA SER A 10 13.11 -6.97 -21.22
C SER A 10 14.48 -7.25 -20.59
N TRP A 11 14.77 -6.77 -19.37
CA TRP A 11 16.01 -7.12 -18.65
C TRP A 11 16.03 -8.58 -18.15
N ILE A 12 14.86 -9.15 -17.84
CA ILE A 12 14.73 -10.55 -17.39
C ILE A 12 15.13 -11.51 -18.53
N LEU A 13 14.91 -11.12 -19.79
CA LEU A 13 15.29 -11.90 -20.96
C LEU A 13 16.79 -11.77 -21.28
N ALA A 14 17.40 -10.61 -21.04
CA ALA A 14 18.83 -10.37 -21.33
C ALA A 14 19.78 -11.17 -20.42
N TYR A 15 19.37 -11.48 -19.18
CA TYR A 15 20.21 -12.26 -18.24
C TYR A 15 20.32 -13.75 -18.59
N ARG A 16 19.50 -14.23 -19.53
CA ARG A 16 19.38 -15.66 -19.87
C ARG A 16 20.61 -16.23 -20.56
N GLN A 17 21.39 -15.41 -21.27
CA GLN A 17 22.30 -15.94 -22.29
C GLN A 17 23.72 -16.29 -21.80
N HIS A 18 24.12 -15.94 -20.57
CA HIS A 18 25.50 -16.24 -20.10
C HIS A 18 25.62 -16.89 -18.71
N VAL A 19 24.57 -16.87 -17.87
CA VAL A 19 24.74 -17.19 -16.42
C VAL A 19 24.08 -18.53 -16.00
N LEU A 20 23.20 -19.12 -16.81
CA LEU A 20 22.29 -20.19 -16.36
C LEU A 20 22.83 -21.63 -16.39
N HIS A 21 24.06 -21.88 -16.83
CA HIS A 21 24.58 -23.25 -16.79
C HIS A 21 24.89 -23.72 -15.35
N ILE A 22 25.35 -22.82 -14.48
CA ILE A 22 25.71 -23.12 -13.07
C ILE A 22 24.76 -22.51 -12.02
N VAL A 23 23.98 -21.48 -12.37
CA VAL A 23 23.07 -20.80 -11.43
C VAL A 23 21.73 -21.54 -11.30
N THR A 24 21.31 -21.83 -10.07
CA THR A 24 20.05 -22.53 -9.78
C THR A 24 18.85 -21.59 -9.73
N HIS A 25 19.04 -20.35 -9.26
CA HIS A 25 18.00 -19.34 -9.08
C HIS A 25 18.58 -17.93 -9.18
N ALA A 26 17.80 -16.97 -9.67
CA ALA A 26 18.10 -15.55 -9.64
C ALA A 26 16.96 -14.77 -8.96
N ILE A 27 17.30 -13.76 -8.17
CA ILE A 27 16.36 -12.84 -7.51
C ILE A 27 16.68 -11.43 -7.99
N ILE A 28 15.68 -10.75 -8.54
CA ILE A 28 15.81 -9.40 -9.10
C ILE A 28 14.83 -8.50 -8.35
N ASN A 29 15.36 -7.48 -7.69
CA ASN A 29 14.58 -6.48 -6.98
C ASN A 29 14.72 -5.12 -7.66
N ILE A 30 13.59 -4.47 -7.95
CA ILE A 30 13.54 -3.16 -8.60
C ILE A 30 12.63 -2.25 -7.78
N VAL A 31 13.10 -1.03 -7.52
CA VAL A 31 12.34 0.04 -6.88
C VAL A 31 12.32 1.24 -7.83
N GLU A 32 11.14 1.57 -8.35
CA GLU A 32 10.93 2.72 -9.22
C GLU A 32 10.88 4.01 -8.37
N LYS A 33 11.66 5.01 -8.76
CA LYS A 33 11.50 6.38 -8.23
C LYS A 33 10.31 7.05 -8.92
N PRO A 34 9.32 7.57 -8.18
CA PRO A 34 8.08 8.11 -8.74
C PRO A 34 8.28 9.52 -9.33
N TRP A 35 8.97 9.65 -10.46
CA TRP A 35 9.04 10.94 -11.13
C TRP A 35 7.69 11.28 -11.79
N GLU A 36 7.06 12.34 -11.29
CA GLU A 36 5.76 12.83 -11.76
C GLU A 36 5.97 14.08 -12.60
N ARG A 37 5.31 14.15 -13.76
CA ARG A 37 5.35 15.35 -14.61
C ARG A 37 4.67 16.51 -13.89
N VAL A 38 5.35 17.66 -13.84
CA VAL A 38 4.80 18.89 -13.28
C VAL A 38 3.79 19.48 -14.25
N TYR A 39 2.70 20.05 -13.72
CA TYR A 39 1.70 20.81 -14.47
C TYR A 39 1.73 22.28 -14.06
N ILE A 40 1.82 23.19 -15.02
CA ILE A 40 1.77 24.65 -14.83
C ILE A 40 0.58 25.17 -15.62
N ASP A 41 -0.33 25.90 -14.97
CA ASP A 41 -1.59 26.40 -15.57
C ASP A 41 -2.42 25.31 -16.29
N GLY A 42 -2.44 24.11 -15.70
CA GLY A 42 -3.14 22.94 -16.27
C GLY A 42 -2.41 22.26 -17.44
N GLN A 43 -1.25 22.76 -17.87
CA GLN A 43 -0.47 22.18 -18.96
C GLN A 43 0.71 21.35 -18.44
N PRO A 44 0.97 20.15 -18.99
CA PRO A 44 2.12 19.35 -18.61
C PRO A 44 3.42 20.03 -19.06
N HIS A 45 4.34 20.29 -18.12
CA HIS A 45 5.64 20.85 -18.43
C HIS A 45 6.46 19.85 -19.27
N GLU A 46 7.10 20.27 -20.36
CA GLU A 46 7.76 19.35 -21.32
C GLU A 46 8.90 18.55 -20.70
N HIS A 47 9.62 19.15 -19.75
CA HIS A 47 10.82 18.59 -19.13
C HIS A 47 10.86 18.80 -17.61
N GLY A 48 9.71 19.11 -16.99
CA GLY A 48 9.62 19.40 -15.55
C GLY A 48 9.06 18.21 -14.78
N PHE A 49 9.77 17.77 -13.75
CA PHE A 49 9.37 16.62 -12.93
C PHE A 49 9.57 16.91 -11.45
N LYS A 50 8.68 16.37 -10.61
CA LYS A 50 8.83 16.32 -9.16
C LYS A 50 8.88 14.87 -8.71
N LEU A 51 9.49 14.62 -7.56
CA LEU A 51 9.48 13.30 -6.95
C LEU A 51 8.17 13.11 -6.16
N GLY A 52 7.43 12.06 -6.46
CA GLY A 52 6.33 11.57 -5.65
C GLY A 52 6.81 10.89 -4.36
N SER A 53 5.87 10.58 -3.46
CA SER A 53 6.17 9.92 -2.18
C SER A 53 6.18 8.39 -2.26
N GLU A 54 5.37 7.83 -3.16
CA GLU A 54 5.12 6.39 -3.28
C GLU A 54 6.22 5.68 -4.08
N LYS A 55 6.53 4.42 -3.76
CA LYS A 55 7.44 3.60 -4.57
C LYS A 55 6.69 2.43 -5.18
N HIS A 56 6.86 2.23 -6.48
CA HIS A 56 6.46 0.99 -7.15
C HIS A 56 7.62 0.00 -7.08
N THR A 57 7.38 -1.14 -6.42
CA THR A 57 8.38 -2.19 -6.23
C THR A 57 8.05 -3.41 -7.07
N THR A 58 9.06 -4.14 -7.53
CA THR A 58 8.87 -5.49 -8.04
C THR A 58 10.01 -6.41 -7.62
N GLU A 59 9.65 -7.65 -7.30
CA GLU A 59 10.57 -8.75 -7.09
C GLU A 59 10.26 -9.85 -8.10
N VAL A 60 11.31 -10.35 -8.77
CA VAL A 60 11.22 -11.49 -9.68
C VAL A 60 12.20 -12.56 -9.23
N ILE A 61 11.67 -13.74 -8.92
CA ILE A 61 12.47 -14.94 -8.65
C ILE A 61 12.34 -15.85 -9.86
N VAL A 62 13.45 -16.19 -10.49
CA VAL A 62 13.50 -17.11 -11.64
C VAL A 62 14.33 -18.33 -11.26
N LYS A 63 13.72 -19.51 -11.33
CA LYS A 63 14.39 -20.79 -11.09
C LYS A 63 14.96 -21.34 -12.40
N LYS A 64 16.07 -22.09 -12.34
CA LYS A 64 16.63 -22.82 -13.50
C LYS A 64 15.61 -23.78 -14.13
N SER A 65 14.66 -24.30 -13.35
CA SER A 65 13.55 -25.12 -13.83
C SER A 65 12.55 -24.38 -14.73
N GLY A 66 12.67 -23.05 -14.86
CA GLY A 66 11.73 -22.20 -15.60
C GLY A 66 10.55 -21.68 -14.77
N VAL A 67 10.45 -22.10 -13.50
CA VAL A 67 9.46 -21.57 -12.56
C VAL A 67 9.79 -20.11 -12.25
N ILE A 68 8.77 -19.25 -12.25
CA ILE A 68 8.90 -17.85 -11.84
C ILE A 68 8.01 -17.54 -10.64
N GLN A 69 8.42 -16.56 -9.84
CA GLN A 69 7.57 -15.88 -8.87
C GLN A 69 7.71 -14.38 -9.14
N LEU A 70 6.58 -13.74 -9.44
CA LEU A 70 6.53 -12.32 -9.74
C LEU A 70 5.68 -11.62 -8.69
N THR A 71 6.27 -10.65 -8.03
CA THR A 71 5.64 -9.81 -7.02
C THR A 71 5.75 -8.36 -7.45
N SER A 72 4.65 -7.61 -7.32
CA SER A 72 4.64 -6.15 -7.41
C SER A 72 4.19 -5.57 -6.09
N GLY A 73 4.45 -4.28 -5.87
CA GLY A 73 4.06 -3.63 -4.63
C GLY A 73 4.04 -2.11 -4.70
N VAL A 74 3.43 -1.53 -3.68
CA VAL A 74 3.46 -0.10 -3.37
C VAL A 74 3.98 0.08 -1.95
N GLU A 75 4.90 1.02 -1.77
CA GLU A 75 5.38 1.51 -0.47
C GLU A 75 5.14 3.01 -0.37
N GLY A 76 4.98 3.55 0.84
CA GLY A 76 4.85 5.01 1.03
C GLY A 76 3.48 5.59 0.63
N LEU A 77 2.44 4.75 0.49
CA LEU A 77 1.08 5.23 0.19
C LEU A 77 0.42 5.78 1.47
N ALA A 78 0.65 7.07 1.74
CA ALA A 78 0.09 7.77 2.88
C ALA A 78 -1.40 8.10 2.66
N LEU A 79 -2.27 7.61 3.53
CA LEU A 79 -3.72 7.82 3.51
C LEU A 79 -4.19 8.34 4.86
N LEU A 80 -5.15 9.27 4.84
CA LEU A 80 -5.76 9.84 6.05
C LEU A 80 -7.23 10.13 5.79
N LYS A 81 -8.10 9.69 6.71
CA LYS A 81 -9.46 10.21 6.82
C LYS A 81 -9.71 10.78 8.21
N THR A 82 -10.41 11.91 8.25
CA THR A 82 -10.64 12.67 9.48
C THR A 82 -11.82 12.18 10.31
N THR A 83 -12.63 11.28 9.76
CA THR A 83 -13.83 10.71 10.37
C THR A 83 -14.05 9.28 9.85
N LYS A 84 -15.14 8.63 10.22
CA LYS A 84 -15.56 7.29 9.77
C LYS A 84 -14.55 6.23 10.18
N SER A 85 -13.93 6.40 11.34
CA SER A 85 -13.17 5.35 12.00
C SER A 85 -13.51 5.31 13.48
N GLY A 86 -13.71 4.10 14.00
CA GLY A 86 -13.81 3.86 15.43
C GLY A 86 -12.86 2.74 15.86
N PHE A 87 -12.87 2.49 17.16
CA PHE A 87 -12.23 1.37 17.81
C PHE A 87 -12.89 1.13 19.17
N GLU A 88 -13.73 0.11 19.24
CA GLU A 88 -14.52 -0.28 20.41
C GLU A 88 -14.66 -1.82 20.45
N GLY A 89 -15.07 -2.38 21.59
CA GLY A 89 -15.30 -3.82 21.78
C GLY A 89 -14.02 -4.65 21.88
N TYR A 90 -12.87 -4.04 22.17
CA TYR A 90 -11.62 -4.76 22.42
C TYR A 90 -11.55 -5.32 23.85
N ILE A 91 -10.71 -6.33 24.05
CA ILE A 91 -10.48 -6.95 25.36
C ILE A 91 -9.95 -5.89 26.32
N ARG A 92 -10.51 -5.86 27.54
CA ARG A 92 -10.05 -4.98 28.61
C ARG A 92 -9.45 -5.82 29.73
N ASP A 93 -8.26 -5.42 30.15
CA ASP A 93 -7.56 -5.97 31.30
C ASP A 93 -7.09 -4.84 32.24
N GLN A 94 -6.34 -5.20 33.28
CA GLN A 94 -5.76 -4.25 34.23
C GLN A 94 -4.78 -3.22 33.63
N ASN A 95 -4.30 -3.45 32.39
CA ASN A 95 -3.37 -2.56 31.69
C ASN A 95 -4.08 -1.70 30.62
N THR A 96 -5.39 -1.86 30.44
CA THR A 96 -6.12 -1.21 29.37
C THR A 96 -6.56 0.19 29.78
N ALA A 97 -5.77 1.20 29.41
CA ALA A 97 -6.06 2.61 29.64
C ALA A 97 -6.75 3.32 28.44
N LEU A 98 -6.74 2.70 27.27
CA LEU A 98 -7.31 3.28 26.05
C LEU A 98 -8.84 3.41 26.22
N PRO A 99 -9.43 4.60 25.95
CA PRO A 99 -10.88 4.73 25.86
C PRO A 99 -11.39 4.21 24.51
N GLU A 100 -12.61 3.67 24.51
CA GLU A 100 -13.30 3.32 23.27
C GLU A 100 -13.72 4.59 22.54
N THR A 101 -13.76 4.53 21.22
CA THR A 101 -14.30 5.63 20.42
C THR A 101 -15.05 5.11 19.20
N ARG A 102 -16.13 5.80 18.85
CA ARG A 102 -16.86 5.61 17.59
C ARG A 102 -16.40 6.56 16.50
N GLU A 103 -15.56 7.55 16.86
CA GLU A 103 -15.07 8.56 15.93
C GLU A 103 -13.62 8.93 16.24
N ARG A 104 -12.76 8.85 15.23
CA ARG A 104 -11.35 9.24 15.29
C ARG A 104 -10.81 9.39 13.88
N MET A 105 -9.69 10.10 13.78
CA MET A 105 -8.88 10.01 12.57
C MET A 105 -8.27 8.62 12.38
N LEU A 106 -8.15 8.23 11.12
CA LEU A 106 -7.36 7.07 10.72
C LEU A 106 -6.34 7.52 9.68
N ALA A 107 -5.06 7.43 10.05
CA ALA A 107 -3.94 7.70 9.16
C ALA A 107 -3.01 6.49 9.10
N THR A 108 -2.48 6.20 7.91
CA THR A 108 -1.61 5.05 7.67
C THR A 108 -0.68 5.31 6.49
N GLU A 109 0.51 4.70 6.51
CA GLU A 109 1.36 4.56 5.33
C GLU A 109 1.27 3.11 4.84
N VAL A 110 0.44 2.88 3.81
CA VAL A 110 0.17 1.54 3.30
C VAL A 110 1.40 1.01 2.57
N THR A 111 1.87 -0.16 3.00
CA THR A 111 2.77 -1.01 2.22
C THR A 111 1.97 -2.23 1.75
N ALA A 112 1.86 -2.42 0.44
CA ALA A 112 1.19 -3.57 -0.14
C ALA A 112 2.10 -4.31 -1.12
N SER A 113 2.10 -5.63 -1.06
CA SER A 113 2.85 -6.50 -1.95
C SER A 113 1.93 -7.61 -2.44
N TRP A 114 1.82 -7.80 -3.74
CA TRP A 114 0.96 -8.80 -4.34
C TRP A 114 1.71 -9.70 -5.31
N ARG A 115 1.43 -11.00 -5.24
CA ARG A 115 2.05 -12.04 -6.06
C ARG A 115 1.13 -12.41 -7.20
N TYR A 116 1.65 -12.43 -8.42
CA TYR A 116 0.90 -12.89 -9.59
C TYR A 116 0.80 -14.42 -9.63
N ALA A 117 -0.18 -14.94 -10.36
CA ALA A 117 -0.42 -16.37 -10.56
C ALA A 117 0.41 -16.97 -11.73
N TYR A 118 1.35 -16.23 -12.30
CA TYR A 118 2.21 -16.70 -13.40
C TYR A 118 3.26 -17.68 -12.88
N GLU A 119 3.28 -18.90 -13.43
CA GLU A 119 4.21 -19.97 -13.00
C GLU A 119 5.43 -20.08 -13.92
N SER A 120 5.38 -19.54 -15.14
CA SER A 120 6.50 -19.56 -16.10
C SER A 120 6.57 -18.28 -16.94
N LEU A 121 7.71 -18.02 -17.58
CA LEU A 121 7.88 -16.86 -18.48
C LEU A 121 6.86 -16.84 -19.64
N SER A 122 6.43 -17.99 -20.13
CA SER A 122 5.42 -18.07 -21.20
C SER A 122 4.02 -17.67 -20.74
N SER A 123 3.75 -17.73 -19.43
CA SER A 123 2.48 -17.28 -18.84
C SER A 123 2.43 -15.78 -18.55
N VAL A 124 3.58 -15.08 -18.62
CA VAL A 124 3.67 -13.65 -18.38
C VAL A 124 3.09 -12.86 -19.57
N PRO A 125 2.17 -11.91 -19.35
CA PRO A 125 1.63 -11.09 -20.42
C PRO A 125 2.73 -10.29 -21.13
N GLN A 126 2.73 -10.34 -22.47
CA GLN A 126 3.65 -9.56 -23.30
C GLN A 126 3.11 -8.17 -23.67
N LYS A 127 1.90 -7.83 -23.21
CA LYS A 127 1.30 -6.52 -23.45
C LYS A 127 2.17 -5.43 -22.82
N GLN A 128 2.60 -4.48 -23.62
CA GLN A 128 3.32 -3.30 -23.16
C GLN A 128 2.53 -2.58 -22.04
N GLN A 129 3.24 -2.11 -21.01
CA GLN A 129 2.68 -1.40 -19.84
C GLN A 129 1.74 -2.21 -18.94
N PHE A 130 1.51 -3.51 -19.18
CA PHE A 130 0.61 -4.33 -18.38
C PHE A 130 0.81 -4.19 -16.86
N PHE A 131 2.06 -4.28 -16.39
CA PHE A 131 2.38 -4.16 -14.95
C PHE A 131 2.24 -2.75 -14.41
N THR A 132 2.44 -1.73 -15.26
CA THR A 132 2.21 -0.33 -14.87
C THR A 132 0.73 -0.05 -14.70
N ASP A 133 -0.08 -0.48 -15.68
CA ASP A 133 -1.54 -0.37 -15.61
C ASP A 133 -2.05 -1.12 -14.37
N ARG A 134 -1.54 -2.34 -14.13
CA ARG A 134 -1.95 -3.12 -12.97
C ARG A 134 -1.57 -2.47 -11.64
N TYR A 135 -0.37 -1.90 -11.54
CA TYR A 135 0.05 -1.16 -10.36
C TYR A 135 -0.92 0.00 -10.06
N LEU A 136 -1.27 0.79 -11.08
CA LEU A 136 -2.20 1.91 -10.94
C LEU A 136 -3.60 1.43 -10.55
N ASP A 137 -4.09 0.36 -11.15
CA ASP A 137 -5.40 -0.23 -10.86
C ASP A 137 -5.48 -0.77 -9.42
N VAL A 138 -4.45 -1.50 -8.96
CA VAL A 138 -4.40 -2.02 -7.58
C VAL A 138 -4.32 -0.86 -6.59
N LYS A 139 -3.45 0.13 -6.84
CA LYS A 139 -3.36 1.32 -6.00
C LYS A 139 -4.70 2.05 -5.90
N LYS A 140 -5.38 2.23 -7.03
CA LYS A 140 -6.71 2.83 -7.06
C LYS A 140 -7.70 2.02 -6.23
N ASP A 141 -7.71 0.69 -6.36
CA ASP A 141 -8.62 -0.19 -5.61
C ASP A 141 -8.40 -0.11 -4.09
N LEU A 142 -7.13 -0.04 -3.66
CA LEU A 142 -6.76 0.17 -2.26
C LEU A 142 -7.29 1.52 -1.73
N VAL A 143 -7.08 2.59 -2.49
CA VAL A 143 -7.54 3.96 -2.14
C VAL A 143 -9.07 4.02 -2.10
N ASP A 144 -9.74 3.53 -3.14
CA ASP A 144 -11.20 3.49 -3.23
C ASP A 144 -11.81 2.72 -2.04
N THR A 145 -11.21 1.59 -1.65
CA THR A 145 -11.69 0.78 -0.52
C THR A 145 -11.46 1.48 0.84
N PHE A 146 -10.37 2.23 0.99
CA PHE A 146 -10.07 2.96 2.22
C PHE A 146 -11.05 4.12 2.46
N TYR A 147 -11.36 4.88 1.41
CA TYR A 147 -12.23 6.06 1.49
C TYR A 147 -13.71 5.75 1.33
N GLY A 148 -14.08 4.80 0.46
CA GLY A 148 -15.46 4.58 0.07
C GLY A 148 -16.01 5.69 -0.85
N PRO A 149 -17.35 5.81 -0.97
CA PRO A 149 -17.99 6.87 -1.77
C PRO A 149 -17.53 8.28 -1.35
N PRO A 150 -17.23 9.20 -2.30
CA PRO A 150 -16.63 10.50 -1.97
C PRO A 150 -17.45 11.41 -1.05
N LYS A 151 -18.78 11.24 -0.97
CA LYS A 151 -19.66 12.07 -0.14
C LYS A 151 -19.94 11.44 1.21
N GLU A 152 -20.17 10.12 1.24
CA GLU A 152 -20.60 9.39 2.43
C GLU A 152 -19.44 8.78 3.22
N GLY A 153 -18.37 8.42 2.51
CA GLY A 153 -17.26 7.62 3.01
C GLY A 153 -17.66 6.19 3.37
N VAL A 154 -16.73 5.45 3.98
CA VAL A 154 -16.98 4.13 4.57
C VAL A 154 -16.48 4.09 6.01
N TYR A 155 -17.31 3.56 6.91
CA TYR A 155 -16.94 3.38 8.31
C TYR A 155 -15.94 2.23 8.48
N SER A 156 -14.87 2.48 9.24
CA SER A 156 -13.87 1.49 9.63
C SER A 156 -13.97 1.19 11.13
N PRO A 157 -14.45 0.01 11.54
CA PRO A 157 -14.50 -0.37 12.95
C PRO A 157 -13.12 -0.73 13.52
N SER A 158 -12.15 -1.05 12.63
CA SER A 158 -10.76 -1.33 12.98
C SER A 158 -9.86 -1.31 11.74
N VAL A 159 -8.57 -1.07 11.94
CA VAL A 159 -7.58 -1.15 10.84
C VAL A 159 -7.54 -2.56 10.27
N GLN A 160 -7.69 -3.60 11.10
CA GLN A 160 -7.77 -5.00 10.69
C GLN A 160 -8.91 -5.23 9.68
N ASN A 161 -10.10 -4.66 9.94
CA ASN A 161 -11.24 -4.79 9.05
C ASN A 161 -10.98 -4.08 7.71
N THR A 162 -10.49 -2.85 7.75
CA THR A 162 -10.15 -2.11 6.51
C THR A 162 -9.06 -2.81 5.71
N LEU A 163 -8.00 -3.30 6.36
CA LEU A 163 -6.92 -4.06 5.73
C LEU A 163 -7.48 -5.31 5.03
N TYR A 164 -8.31 -6.08 5.73
CA TYR A 164 -8.94 -7.27 5.16
C TYR A 164 -9.81 -6.93 3.95
N LEU A 165 -10.64 -5.88 4.04
CA LEU A 165 -11.49 -5.45 2.92
C LEU A 165 -10.68 -4.98 1.72
N MET A 166 -9.60 -4.23 1.93
CA MET A 166 -8.67 -3.81 0.87
C MET A 166 -8.03 -5.03 0.18
N ALA A 167 -7.48 -5.97 0.97
CA ALA A 167 -6.90 -7.20 0.45
C ALA A 167 -7.91 -8.03 -0.35
N LYS A 168 -9.12 -8.17 0.19
CA LYS A 168 -10.21 -8.92 -0.44
C LYS A 168 -10.69 -8.27 -1.73
N SER A 169 -10.78 -6.94 -1.77
CA SER A 169 -11.16 -6.17 -2.98
C SER A 169 -10.17 -6.42 -4.11
N VAL A 170 -8.87 -6.29 -3.82
CA VAL A 170 -7.80 -6.54 -4.80
C VAL A 170 -7.90 -7.97 -5.32
N LEU A 171 -7.98 -8.96 -4.44
CA LEU A 171 -8.09 -10.35 -4.89
C LEU A 171 -9.33 -10.55 -5.75
N ASN A 172 -10.51 -10.04 -5.37
CA ASN A 172 -11.73 -10.19 -6.15
C ASN A 172 -11.65 -9.54 -7.54
N ARG A 173 -11.07 -8.35 -7.64
CA ARG A 173 -11.00 -7.56 -8.87
C ARG A 173 -9.94 -8.02 -9.85
N PHE A 174 -8.88 -8.66 -9.36
CA PHE A 174 -7.69 -9.01 -10.15
C PHE A 174 -7.41 -10.52 -10.11
N PRO A 175 -7.99 -11.31 -11.05
CA PRO A 175 -7.89 -12.77 -11.04
C PRO A 175 -6.48 -13.33 -11.18
N ASP A 176 -5.58 -12.60 -11.84
CA ASP A 176 -4.17 -12.94 -12.03
C ASP A 176 -3.30 -12.63 -10.80
N ILE A 177 -3.86 -12.05 -9.73
CA ILE A 177 -3.21 -11.92 -8.42
C ILE A 177 -3.61 -13.12 -7.55
N SER A 178 -2.61 -13.85 -7.07
CA SER A 178 -2.77 -15.07 -6.26
C SER A 178 -2.79 -14.81 -4.75
N SER A 179 -2.04 -13.81 -4.30
CA SER A 179 -1.99 -13.36 -2.90
C SER A 179 -1.60 -11.90 -2.77
N ILE A 180 -1.97 -11.29 -1.65
CA ILE A 180 -1.58 -9.93 -1.27
C ILE A 180 -1.23 -9.88 0.22
N LYS A 181 -0.15 -9.19 0.55
CA LYS A 181 0.26 -8.83 1.91
C LYS A 181 0.14 -7.32 2.07
N LEU A 182 -0.43 -6.89 3.18
CA LEU A 182 -0.53 -5.48 3.55
C LEU A 182 0.08 -5.25 4.94
N LYS A 183 0.75 -4.10 5.09
CA LYS A 183 1.16 -3.51 6.36
C LYS A 183 0.59 -2.10 6.43
N MET A 184 -0.12 -1.80 7.51
CA MET A 184 -0.81 -0.53 7.75
C MET A 184 -0.49 -0.08 9.19
N PRO A 185 0.56 0.74 9.39
CA PRO A 185 0.77 1.38 10.68
C PRO A 185 -0.36 2.38 10.96
N ASN A 186 -0.84 2.43 12.20
CA ASN A 186 -1.81 3.42 12.64
C ASN A 186 -1.08 4.66 13.14
N ILE A 187 -0.92 5.65 12.27
CA ILE A 187 -0.29 6.94 12.60
C ILE A 187 -1.29 7.74 13.43
N HIS A 188 -0.95 8.00 14.70
CA HIS A 188 -1.89 8.62 15.62
C HIS A 188 -1.92 10.14 15.45
N PHE A 189 -3.14 10.67 15.42
CA PHE A 189 -3.43 12.08 15.62
C PHE A 189 -4.24 12.20 16.90
N LEU A 190 -3.58 12.59 17.99
CA LEU A 190 -4.18 12.62 19.32
C LEU A 190 -4.80 14.00 19.59
N PRO A 191 -6.05 14.10 20.09
CA PRO A 191 -6.63 15.38 20.46
C PRO A 191 -5.76 16.09 21.50
N VAL A 192 -5.41 17.35 21.25
CA VAL A 192 -4.61 18.14 22.19
C VAL A 192 -5.45 18.45 23.43
N ASN A 193 -4.90 18.18 24.61
CA ASN A 193 -5.49 18.54 25.88
C ASN A 193 -4.45 19.32 26.70
N LEU A 194 -4.57 20.66 26.74
CA LEU A 194 -3.65 21.50 27.51
C LEU A 194 -4.15 21.60 28.95
N LYS A 195 -3.38 21.03 29.89
CA LYS A 195 -3.55 21.31 31.31
C LYS A 195 -2.78 22.58 31.65
N ASN A 196 -3.47 23.60 32.16
CA ASN A 196 -2.80 24.78 32.70
C ASN A 196 -2.27 24.45 34.10
N LYS A 197 -1.03 24.85 34.42
CA LYS A 197 -0.43 24.61 35.75
C LYS A 197 -1.20 25.36 36.86
N ASP A 198 -1.84 26.48 36.51
CA ASP A 198 -2.54 27.34 37.46
C ASP A 198 -4.07 27.15 37.43
N ASN A 199 -4.58 26.34 36.50
CA ASN A 199 -6.02 26.11 36.34
C ASN A 199 -6.26 24.63 36.00
N GLN A 200 -6.89 23.89 36.91
CA GLN A 200 -7.21 22.47 36.75
C GLN A 200 -8.18 22.20 35.58
N THR A 201 -8.76 23.24 34.99
CA THR A 201 -9.59 23.17 33.80
C THR A 201 -8.73 22.84 32.57
N ILE A 202 -8.92 21.64 32.03
CA ILE A 202 -8.37 21.25 30.72
C ILE A 202 -8.98 22.17 29.67
N VAL A 203 -8.14 22.89 28.91
CA VAL A 203 -8.61 23.59 27.70
C VAL A 203 -8.99 22.51 26.70
N LYS A 204 -10.29 22.32 26.51
CA LYS A 204 -10.83 21.43 25.48
C LYS A 204 -10.94 22.21 24.18
N PHE A 205 -10.23 21.73 23.16
CA PHE A 205 -10.42 22.16 21.79
C PHE A 205 -11.70 21.54 21.22
N ALA A 206 -12.25 22.10 20.15
CA ALA A 206 -13.51 21.64 19.56
C ALA A 206 -13.28 20.45 18.62
N ASP A 207 -12.44 19.50 19.05
CA ASP A 207 -11.92 18.39 18.23
C ASP A 207 -11.31 18.88 16.90
N ASP A 208 -10.64 20.03 16.93
CA ASP A 208 -10.06 20.74 15.78
C ASP A 208 -8.53 20.91 15.85
N VAL A 209 -7.90 20.50 16.96
CA VAL A 209 -6.43 20.54 17.15
C VAL A 209 -5.91 19.17 17.59
N TYR A 210 -4.98 18.62 16.80
CA TYR A 210 -4.43 17.28 17.03
C TYR A 210 -2.91 17.28 16.98
N LEU A 211 -2.30 16.44 17.81
CA LEU A 211 -0.88 16.15 17.81
C LEU A 211 -0.61 14.91 16.94
N PRO A 212 0.06 15.04 15.78
CA PRO A 212 0.58 13.88 15.07
C PRO A 212 1.71 13.25 15.87
N THR A 213 1.75 11.92 15.94
CA THR A 213 2.86 11.19 16.57
C THR A 213 3.51 10.26 15.56
N ASP A 214 4.84 10.32 15.45
CA ASP A 214 5.61 9.39 14.63
C ASP A 214 5.75 8.03 15.33
N GLU A 215 6.01 8.06 16.65
CA GLU A 215 6.19 6.88 17.49
C GLU A 215 5.61 7.09 18.91
N PRO A 216 5.12 6.02 19.58
CA PRO A 216 4.89 4.68 19.03
C PRO A 216 3.63 4.65 18.14
N HIS A 217 3.59 3.73 17.18
CA HIS A 217 2.41 3.46 16.36
C HIS A 217 2.05 1.98 16.39
N GLY A 218 0.75 1.67 16.40
CA GLY A 218 0.30 0.29 16.20
C GLY A 218 0.63 -0.19 14.79
N SER A 219 1.14 -1.40 14.60
CA SER A 219 1.39 -1.98 13.27
C SER A 219 0.46 -3.15 12.99
N ILE A 220 -0.40 -3.02 11.98
CA ILE A 220 -1.34 -4.06 11.59
C ILE A 220 -0.87 -4.67 10.27
N GLN A 221 -0.83 -6.00 10.19
CA GLN A 221 -0.41 -6.73 9.00
C GLN A 221 -1.34 -7.91 8.74
N ALA A 222 -1.61 -8.20 7.47
CA ALA A 222 -2.21 -9.48 7.08
C ALA A 222 -1.73 -9.91 5.69
N SER A 223 -1.82 -11.21 5.43
CA SER A 223 -1.63 -11.80 4.10
C SER A 223 -2.87 -12.59 3.76
N LEU A 224 -3.45 -12.34 2.59
CA LEU A 224 -4.58 -13.09 2.05
C LEU A 224 -4.14 -13.77 0.77
N SER A 225 -4.58 -15.00 0.57
CA SER A 225 -4.36 -15.74 -0.65
C SER A 225 -5.63 -16.43 -1.11
N ARG A 226 -5.68 -16.72 -2.40
CA ARG A 226 -6.69 -17.64 -2.95
C ARG A 226 -6.36 -19.07 -2.51
N PHE A 227 -7.37 -19.93 -2.41
CA PHE A 227 -7.18 -21.31 -1.93
C PHE A 227 -6.24 -22.14 -2.81
N TRP A 228 -6.17 -21.82 -4.10
CA TRP A 228 -5.27 -22.45 -5.06
C TRP A 228 -3.86 -21.85 -5.08
N SER A 229 -3.62 -20.77 -4.32
CA SER A 229 -2.31 -20.15 -4.24
C SER A 229 -1.36 -20.99 -3.39
N LYS A 230 -0.18 -21.28 -3.93
CA LYS A 230 0.96 -21.84 -3.17
C LYS A 230 1.68 -20.65 -2.51
N MET A 231 1.20 -20.22 -1.34
CA MET A 231 1.92 -19.25 -0.51
C MET A 231 3.31 -19.77 -0.16
#